data_AF-A0A1R0Z7J9-F1
#
_entry.id   AF-A0A1R0Z7J9-F1
#
_cell.length_a   1.000
_cell.length_b   1.000
_cell.length_c   1.000
_cell.angle_alpha   90.00
_cell.angle_beta   90.00
_cell.angle_gamma   90.00
#
_symmetry.space_group_name_H-M   'P 1'
#
loop_
_entity.id
_entity.type
_entity.pdbx_description
1 polymer ?
#
loop_
_entity_poly.entity_id
_entity_poly.type
_entity_poly.pdbx_seq_one_letter_code
_entity_poly.pdbx_strand_id
1 'polypeptide(L)'
;MNMTSYESIKSSIVLDFEEYIEEEGLNVAQVSAKTLEEDWRIVNDSLFTKTLYFVSITIESLKYKEIADFIYSKLESYLKITNFEEHIDKYDIDKLLQDIQICKQLINNKSEYTIRETSDSTKSRVEYILGLKAD
;
A
#
# COMPACT_ATOMS: atom_id res chain seq x y z
N MET A 1 -12.91 14.39 10.02
CA MET A 1 -12.16 13.12 9.92
C MET A 1 -10.73 13.46 9.54
N ASN A 2 -9.74 12.90 10.22
CA ASN A 2 -8.35 13.08 9.82
C ASN A 2 -8.09 12.20 8.59
N MET A 3 -7.85 12.80 7.42
CA MET A 3 -7.61 12.07 6.17
C MET A 3 -6.34 11.23 6.22
N THR A 4 -5.45 11.48 7.19
CA THR A 4 -4.22 10.70 7.41
C THR A 4 -4.33 9.64 8.52
N SER A 5 -5.53 9.44 9.09
CA SER A 5 -5.75 8.39 10.09
C SER A 5 -5.72 7.00 9.48
N TYR A 6 -5.38 6.00 10.30
CA TYR A 6 -5.34 4.60 9.90
C TYR A 6 -6.64 4.14 9.23
N GLU A 7 -7.78 4.33 9.91
CA GLU A 7 -9.08 3.84 9.44
C GLU A 7 -9.51 4.54 8.13
N SER A 8 -9.20 5.84 7.98
CA SER A 8 -9.57 6.58 6.77
C SER A 8 -8.80 6.09 5.56
N ILE A 9 -7.47 5.97 5.67
CA ILE A 9 -6.63 5.48 4.57
C ILE A 9 -6.97 4.02 4.25
N LYS A 10 -7.06 3.14 5.26
CA LYS A 10 -7.36 1.73 5.03
C LYS A 10 -8.71 1.52 4.35
N SER A 11 -9.76 2.23 4.80
CA SER A 11 -11.07 2.14 4.16
C SER A 11 -11.05 2.65 2.73
N SER A 12 -10.31 3.74 2.45
CA SER A 12 -10.14 4.26 1.10
C SER A 12 -9.52 3.23 0.17
N ILE A 13 -8.41 2.61 0.59
CA ILE A 13 -7.71 1.60 -0.23
C ILE A 13 -8.60 0.37 -0.50
N VAL A 14 -9.37 -0.08 0.49
CA VAL A 14 -10.31 -1.20 0.30
C VAL A 14 -11.36 -0.84 -0.75
N LEU A 15 -11.94 0.35 -0.66
CA LEU A 15 -12.94 0.83 -1.62
C LEU A 15 -12.35 0.98 -3.02
N ASP A 16 -11.15 1.55 -3.17
CA ASP A 16 -10.46 1.65 -4.45
C ASP A 16 -10.24 0.28 -5.09
N PHE A 17 -9.82 -0.71 -4.30
CA PHE A 17 -9.62 -2.08 -4.79
C PHE A 17 -10.91 -2.74 -5.25
N GLU A 18 -11.99 -2.58 -4.47
CA GLU A 18 -13.30 -3.10 -4.82
C GLU A 18 -13.83 -2.41 -6.10
N GLU A 19 -13.88 -1.08 -6.14
CA GLU A 19 -14.41 -0.29 -7.25
C GLU A 19 -13.61 -0.51 -8.53
N TYR A 20 -12.29 -0.33 -8.49
CA TYR A 20 -11.49 -0.37 -9.72
C TYR A 20 -11.33 -1.76 -10.30
N ILE A 21 -11.34 -2.81 -9.48
CA ILE A 21 -11.29 -4.18 -10.00
C ILE A 21 -12.67 -4.62 -10.49
N GLU A 22 -13.73 -4.39 -9.70
CA GLU A 22 -15.07 -4.90 -10.02
C GLU A 22 -15.80 -4.06 -11.08
N GLU A 23 -15.69 -2.74 -11.01
CA GLU A 23 -16.43 -1.84 -11.91
C GLU A 23 -15.61 -1.40 -13.12
N GLU A 24 -14.32 -1.09 -12.93
CA GLU A 24 -13.45 -0.65 -14.03
C GLU A 24 -12.67 -1.79 -14.71
N GLY A 25 -12.66 -3.00 -14.12
CA GLY A 25 -11.95 -4.16 -14.67
C GLY A 25 -10.43 -4.03 -14.67
N LEU A 26 -9.88 -3.18 -13.80
CA LEU A 26 -8.44 -3.02 -13.65
C LEU A 26 -7.83 -4.25 -12.95
N ASN A 27 -6.58 -4.58 -13.30
CA ASN A 27 -5.84 -5.59 -12.56
C ASN A 27 -5.15 -4.99 -11.32
N VAL A 28 -4.70 -5.87 -10.41
CA VAL A 28 -4.04 -5.50 -9.15
C VAL A 28 -2.91 -4.49 -9.32
N ALA A 29 -2.10 -4.62 -10.38
CA ALA A 29 -0.99 -3.69 -10.60
C ALA A 29 -1.45 -2.31 -11.08
N GLN A 30 -2.50 -2.26 -11.89
CA GLN A 30 -3.10 -0.99 -12.32
C GLN A 30 -3.75 -0.26 -11.15
N VAL A 31 -4.51 -0.97 -10.32
CA VAL A 31 -5.15 -0.39 -9.13
C VAL A 31 -4.12 0.08 -8.12
N SER A 32 -3.11 -0.75 -7.82
CA SER A 32 -2.01 -0.36 -6.92
C SER A 32 -1.31 0.92 -7.39
N ALA A 33 -1.09 1.08 -8.70
CA ALA A 33 -0.46 2.27 -9.26
C ALA A 33 -1.40 3.49 -9.20
N LYS A 34 -2.69 3.30 -9.52
CA LYS A 34 -3.71 4.35 -9.50
C LYS A 34 -3.95 4.88 -8.10
N THR A 35 -4.13 4.02 -7.09
CA THR A 35 -4.25 4.43 -5.68
C THR A 35 -3.03 5.23 -5.20
N LEU A 36 -1.81 4.78 -5.50
CA LEU A 36 -0.59 5.54 -5.13
C LEU A 36 -0.49 6.88 -5.86
N GLU A 37 -0.97 6.95 -7.10
CA GLU A 37 -0.97 8.16 -7.90
C GLU A 37 -1.98 9.19 -7.43
N GLU A 38 -3.22 8.77 -7.15
CA GLU A 38 -4.29 9.68 -6.75
C GLU A 38 -4.02 10.25 -5.35
N ASP A 39 -3.49 9.42 -4.46
CA ASP A 39 -3.21 9.79 -3.07
C ASP A 39 -1.76 10.21 -2.82
N TRP A 40 -0.99 10.53 -3.87
CA TRP A 40 0.45 10.74 -3.77
C TRP A 40 0.89 11.73 -2.67
N ARG A 41 0.07 12.75 -2.38
CA ARG A 41 0.35 13.71 -1.30
C ARG A 41 0.27 13.07 0.06
N ILE A 42 -0.77 12.27 0.31
CA ILE A 42 -0.99 11.56 1.57
C ILE A 42 0.04 10.44 1.73
N VAL A 43 0.29 9.68 0.66
CA VAL A 43 1.33 8.63 0.62
C VAL A 43 2.70 9.18 1.03
N ASN A 44 3.01 10.43 0.67
CA ASN A 44 4.30 11.05 0.95
C ASN A 44 4.34 11.95 2.20
N ASP A 45 3.25 12.02 2.96
CA ASP A 45 3.13 12.87 4.15
C ASP A 45 4.04 12.42 5.31
N SER A 46 4.10 11.10 5.56
CA SER A 46 4.90 10.54 6.66
C SER A 46 5.35 9.10 6.35
N LEU A 47 6.28 8.59 7.17
CA LEU A 47 6.62 7.17 7.16
C LEU A 47 5.41 6.32 7.52
N PHE A 48 4.57 6.80 8.46
CA PHE A 48 3.33 6.16 8.84
C PHE A 48 2.39 5.95 7.66
N THR A 49 2.01 7.02 6.95
CA THR A 49 1.07 6.90 5.82
C THR A 49 1.66 6.05 4.71
N LYS A 50 2.93 6.27 4.35
CA LYS A 50 3.61 5.47 3.31
C LYS A 50 3.62 3.97 3.63
N THR A 51 3.90 3.62 4.88
CA THR A 51 3.88 2.22 5.34
C THR A 51 2.48 1.65 5.29
N LEU A 52 1.47 2.42 5.73
CA LEU A 52 0.07 2.01 5.68
C LEU A 52 -0.40 1.72 4.25
N TYR A 53 -0.08 2.58 3.28
CA TYR A 53 -0.42 2.33 1.87
C TYR A 53 0.20 1.03 1.37
N PHE A 54 1.50 0.82 1.55
CA PHE A 54 2.16 -0.38 1.03
C PHE A 54 1.66 -1.67 1.71
N VAL A 55 1.40 -1.63 3.01
CA VAL A 55 0.88 -2.78 3.75
C VAL A 55 -0.56 -3.09 3.35
N SER A 56 -1.44 -2.08 3.32
CA SER A 56 -2.84 -2.25 2.94
C SER A 56 -2.99 -2.69 1.49
N ILE A 57 -2.29 -2.05 0.55
CA ILE A 57 -2.27 -2.46 -0.86
C ILE A 57 -1.85 -3.93 -0.98
N THR A 58 -0.82 -4.36 -0.23
CA THR A 58 -0.37 -5.76 -0.27
C THR A 58 -1.46 -6.72 0.24
N ILE A 59 -2.08 -6.40 1.39
CA ILE A 59 -3.14 -7.24 1.97
C ILE A 59 -4.32 -7.36 1.00
N GLU A 60 -4.75 -6.26 0.38
CA GLU A 60 -5.84 -6.27 -0.60
C GLU A 60 -5.45 -7.04 -1.87
N SER A 61 -4.25 -6.81 -2.39
CA SER A 61 -3.71 -7.53 -3.56
C SER A 61 -3.72 -9.06 -3.36
N LEU A 62 -3.40 -9.52 -2.14
CA LEU A 62 -3.38 -10.94 -1.80
C LEU A 62 -4.76 -11.61 -1.85
N LYS A 63 -5.87 -10.87 -1.67
CA LYS A 63 -7.23 -11.41 -1.89
C LYS A 63 -7.44 -11.87 -3.33
N TYR A 64 -6.75 -11.22 -4.27
CA TYR A 64 -6.74 -11.54 -5.70
C TYR A 64 -5.58 -12.46 -6.12
N LYS A 65 -4.77 -12.94 -5.16
CA LYS A 65 -3.62 -13.85 -5.39
C LYS A 65 -2.54 -13.27 -6.31
N GLU A 66 -2.44 -11.95 -6.36
CA GLU A 66 -1.40 -11.26 -7.14
C GLU A 66 -0.79 -10.16 -6.29
N ILE A 67 0.47 -9.79 -6.55
CA ILE A 67 1.11 -8.59 -6.00
C ILE A 67 1.86 -7.92 -7.15
N ALA A 68 1.73 -6.61 -7.30
CA ALA A 68 2.52 -5.86 -8.27
C ALA A 68 4.02 -5.89 -7.90
N ASP A 69 4.88 -6.09 -8.89
CA ASP A 69 6.35 -6.12 -8.70
C ASP A 69 6.93 -4.88 -8.00
N PHE A 70 6.43 -3.69 -8.31
CA PHE A 70 6.87 -2.44 -7.70
C PHE A 70 6.43 -2.32 -6.23
N ILE A 71 5.32 -2.94 -5.83
CA ILE A 71 4.91 -3.08 -4.43
C ILE A 71 5.84 -4.08 -3.74
N TYR A 72 5.97 -5.28 -4.32
CA TYR A 72 6.75 -6.37 -3.74
C TYR A 72 8.22 -5.98 -3.51
N SER A 73 8.84 -5.31 -4.47
CA SER A 73 10.25 -4.89 -4.39
C SER A 73 10.56 -3.92 -3.24
N LYS A 74 9.56 -3.17 -2.75
CA LYS A 74 9.71 -2.21 -1.64
C LYS A 74 9.08 -2.69 -0.33
N LEU A 75 8.29 -3.77 -0.37
CA LEU A 75 7.52 -4.25 0.77
C LEU A 75 8.41 -4.62 1.97
N GLU A 76 9.57 -5.25 1.73
CA GLU A 76 10.46 -5.70 2.80
C GLU A 76 10.91 -4.55 3.70
N SER A 77 11.18 -3.36 3.15
CA SER A 77 11.57 -2.19 3.96
C SER A 77 10.44 -1.74 4.88
N TYR A 78 9.19 -1.78 4.41
CA TYR A 78 8.04 -1.35 5.20
C TYR A 78 7.67 -2.36 6.29
N LEU A 79 7.81 -3.66 6.03
CA LEU A 79 7.53 -4.70 7.03
C LEU A 79 8.53 -4.72 8.19
N LYS A 80 9.72 -4.12 8.04
CA LYS A 80 10.73 -4.02 9.11
C LYS A 80 10.50 -2.82 10.03
N ILE A 81 9.59 -1.92 9.69
CA ILE A 81 9.30 -0.73 10.50
C ILE A 81 8.59 -1.14 11.78
N THR A 82 9.06 -0.58 12.89
CA THR A 82 8.53 -0.82 14.24
C THR A 82 8.25 0.47 15.00
N ASN A 83 8.75 1.60 14.50
CA ASN A 83 8.61 2.92 15.11
C ASN A 83 8.12 3.91 14.06
N PHE A 84 7.26 4.82 14.49
CA PHE A 84 6.67 5.88 13.68
C PHE A 84 6.84 7.23 14.39
N GLU A 85 6.48 8.30 13.71
CA GLU A 85 6.59 9.66 14.21
C GLU A 85 5.75 9.88 15.48
N GLU A 86 6.31 10.60 16.48
CA GLU A 86 5.69 10.76 17.80
C GLU A 86 4.33 11.49 17.80
N HIS A 87 4.04 12.23 16.74
CA HIS A 87 2.79 12.99 16.60
C HIS A 87 1.63 12.14 16.06
N ILE A 88 1.89 10.92 15.59
CA ILE A 88 0.86 9.99 15.12
C ILE A 88 0.16 9.36 16.33
N ASP A 89 -1.15 9.20 16.23
CA ASP A 89 -1.95 8.60 17.29
C ASP A 89 -1.48 7.16 17.57
N LYS A 90 -1.31 6.81 18.86
CA LYS A 90 -0.83 5.49 19.27
C LYS A 90 -1.78 4.37 18.80
N TYR A 91 -3.08 4.61 18.79
CA TYR A 91 -4.07 3.65 18.31
C TYR A 91 -3.82 3.29 16.84
N ASP A 92 -3.57 4.32 16.02
CA ASP A 92 -3.30 4.16 14.58
C ASP A 92 -1.99 3.38 14.35
N ILE A 93 -0.95 3.67 15.15
CA ILE A 93 0.31 2.91 15.15
C ILE A 93 0.07 1.44 15.51
N ASP A 94 -0.64 1.17 16.61
CA ASP A 94 -0.89 -0.19 17.10
C ASP A 94 -1.66 -1.02 16.06
N LYS A 95 -2.58 -0.40 15.32
CA LYS A 95 -3.32 -1.02 14.21
C LYS A 95 -2.43 -1.33 13.01
N LEU A 96 -1.60 -0.39 12.58
CA LEU A 96 -0.67 -0.63 11.48
C LEU A 96 0.36 -1.73 11.82
N LEU A 97 0.85 -1.76 13.07
CA LEU A 97 1.75 -2.83 13.53
C LEU A 97 1.09 -4.21 13.47
N GLN A 98 -0.22 -4.31 13.79
CA GLN A 98 -0.97 -5.55 13.64
C GLN A 98 -1.07 -5.97 12.15
N ASP A 99 -1.39 -5.03 11.27
CA ASP A 99 -1.46 -5.29 9.82
C ASP A 99 -0.10 -5.69 9.24
N ILE A 100 1.01 -5.11 9.73
CA ILE A 100 2.36 -5.55 9.35
C ILE A 100 2.59 -7.02 9.71
N GLN A 101 2.15 -7.47 10.89
CA GLN A 101 2.28 -8.88 11.29
C GLN A 101 1.40 -9.79 10.44
N ILE A 102 0.17 -9.38 10.16
CA ILE A 102 -0.74 -10.11 9.26
C ILE A 102 -0.12 -10.23 7.88
N CYS A 103 0.34 -9.10 7.32
CA CYS A 103 0.97 -9.05 6.01
C CYS A 103 2.18 -10.00 5.93
N LYS A 104 3.08 -9.98 6.94
CA LYS A 104 4.20 -10.92 7.05
C LYS A 104 3.76 -12.39 6.98
N GLN A 105 2.69 -12.74 7.69
CA GLN A 105 2.16 -14.11 7.68
C GLN A 105 1.65 -14.50 6.29
N LEU A 106 0.90 -13.61 5.64
CA LEU A 106 0.32 -13.89 4.34
C LEU A 106 1.39 -14.01 3.24
N ILE A 107 2.39 -13.14 3.22
CA ILE A 107 3.42 -13.18 2.16
C ILE A 107 4.40 -14.35 2.28
N ASN A 108 4.52 -14.97 3.47
CA ASN A 108 5.37 -16.13 3.68
C ASN A 108 4.86 -17.36 2.89
N ASN A 109 3.57 -17.40 2.57
CA ASN A 109 2.96 -18.47 1.75
C ASN A 109 3.15 -18.18 0.26
N LYS A 110 4.40 -18.20 -0.23
CA LYS A 110 4.74 -17.81 -1.62
C LYS A 110 4.04 -18.62 -2.72
N SER A 111 3.50 -19.80 -2.42
CA SER A 111 2.72 -20.59 -3.38
C SER A 111 1.30 -20.09 -3.61
N GLU A 112 0.81 -19.14 -2.79
CA GLU A 112 -0.59 -18.68 -2.82
C GLU A 112 -0.80 -17.44 -3.68
N TYR A 113 0.27 -16.79 -4.15
CA TYR A 113 0.18 -15.60 -4.99
C TYR A 113 1.28 -15.58 -6.06
N THR A 114 1.07 -14.74 -7.08
CA THR A 114 2.07 -14.48 -8.13
C THR A 114 2.51 -13.02 -8.10
N ILE A 115 3.72 -12.77 -8.59
CA ILE A 115 4.18 -11.40 -8.83
C ILE A 115 3.80 -11.01 -10.25
N ARG A 116 3.02 -9.93 -10.37
CA ARG A 116 2.62 -9.36 -11.65
C ARG A 116 3.67 -8.33 -12.07
N GLU A 117 4.38 -8.68 -13.14
CA GLU A 117 5.33 -7.76 -13.77
C GLU A 117 4.60 -6.59 -14.44
N THR A 118 5.19 -5.41 -14.29
CA THR A 118 4.74 -4.16 -14.92
C THR A 118 5.78 -3.61 -15.89
N SER A 119 5.36 -2.74 -16.80
CA SER A 119 6.29 -2.10 -17.73
C SER A 119 7.23 -1.14 -17.00
N ASP A 120 8.43 -0.95 -17.57
CA ASP A 120 9.41 0.01 -17.03
C ASP A 120 8.86 1.43 -16.94
N SER A 121 7.93 1.80 -17.84
CA SER A 121 7.23 3.08 -17.79
C SER A 121 6.36 3.23 -16.54
N THR A 122 5.64 2.17 -16.14
CA THR A 122 4.82 2.17 -14.93
C THR A 122 5.69 2.22 -13.69
N LYS A 123 6.75 1.41 -13.65
CA LYS A 123 7.74 1.42 -12.55
C LYS A 123 8.33 2.82 -12.37
N SER A 124 8.80 3.43 -13.46
CA SER A 124 9.40 4.77 -13.44
C SER A 124 8.41 5.84 -12.97
N ARG A 125 7.14 5.74 -13.38
CA ARG A 125 6.08 6.66 -12.93
C ARG A 125 5.81 6.52 -11.44
N VAL A 126 5.69 5.30 -10.94
CA VAL A 126 5.49 5.04 -9.49
C VAL A 126 6.69 5.55 -8.70
N GLU A 127 7.92 5.29 -9.14
CA GLU A 127 9.11 5.78 -8.45
C GLU A 127 9.19 7.32 -8.43
N TYR A 128 8.81 7.97 -9.52
CA TYR A 128 8.68 9.42 -9.56
C TYR A 128 7.67 9.92 -8.52
N ILE A 129 6.47 9.34 -8.48
CA ILE A 129 5.40 9.70 -7.55
C ILE A 129 5.86 9.54 -6.09
N LEU A 130 6.51 8.43 -5.75
CA LEU A 130 7.00 8.14 -4.40
C LEU A 130 8.17 9.05 -3.97
N GLY A 131 8.82 9.71 -4.93
CA GLY A 131 9.89 10.67 -4.71
C GLY A 131 9.42 12.13 -4.63
N LEU A 132 8.13 12.40 -4.91
CA LEU A 132 7.57 13.73 -4.75
C LEU A 132 7.59 14.15 -3.27
N LYS A 133 7.90 15.43 -3.04
CA LYS A 133 7.73 16.04 -1.72
C LYS A 133 6.32 16.59 -1.62
N ALA A 134 5.60 16.22 -0.56
CA ALA A 134 4.44 16.98 -0.15
C ALA A 134 4.95 18.31 0.42
N ASP A 135 4.72 19.41 -0.30
CA ASP A 135 5.03 20.77 0.16
C ASP A 135 4.06 21.22 1.27
#